data_AF-A0A3R7BJK4-F1
#
_entry.id   AF-A0A3R7BJK4-F1
#
_cell.length_a   1.000
_cell.length_b   1.000
_cell.length_c   1.000
_cell.angle_alpha   90.00
_cell.angle_beta   90.00
_cell.angle_gamma   90.00
#
_symmetry.space_group_name_H-M   'P 1'
#
loop_
_entity.id
_entity.type
_entity.pdbx_description
1 polymer ?
#
loop_
_entity_poly.entity_id
_entity_poly.type
_entity_poly.pdbx_seq_one_letter_code
_entity_poly.pdbx_strand_id
1 'polypeptide(L)' 'ALGTLIGTLAGYAVLSRIAGRGKPHAGLPFLNSGAIIGFVVGYLLMIV' A
#
# COMPACT_ATOMS: atom_id res chain seq x y z
N ALA A 1 7.72 4.71 10.36
CA ALA A 1 7.58 3.25 10.19
C ALA A 1 6.11 2.80 10.12
N LEU A 2 5.25 3.19 11.09
CA LEU A 2 3.85 2.76 11.12
C LEU A 2 3.04 3.16 9.87
N GLY A 3 3.20 4.39 9.36
CA GLY A 3 2.51 4.83 8.13
C GLY A 3 2.81 3.96 6.91
N THR A 4 4.08 3.60 6.70
CA THR A 4 4.50 2.66 5.65
C THR A 4 3.85 1.29 5.82
N LEU A 5 3.82 0.77 7.05
CA LEU A 5 3.25 -0.55 7.35
C LEU A 5 1.75 -0.58 7.06
N ILE A 6 1.02 0.46 7.47
CA ILE A 6 -0.41 0.64 7.18
C ILE A 6 -0.65 0.79 5.67
N GLY A 7 0.15 1.61 4.99
CA GLY A 7 0.04 1.82 3.54
C GLY A 7 0.28 0.55 2.72
N THR A 8 1.27 -0.27 3.12
CA THR A 8 1.53 -1.59 2.53
C THR A 8 0.35 -2.54 2.73
N LEU A 9 -0.24 -2.59 3.94
CA LEU A 9 -1.43 -3.39 4.22
C LEU A 9 -2.63 -2.96 3.37
N ALA A 10 -2.83 -1.66 3.19
CA ALA A 10 -3.88 -1.13 2.32
C ALA A 10 -3.66 -1.52 0.84
N GLY A 11 -2.42 -1.40 0.34
CA GLY A 11 -2.04 -1.85 -0.99
C GLY A 11 -2.27 -3.36 -1.20
N TYR A 12 -1.97 -4.17 -0.19
CA TYR A 12 -2.24 -5.61 -0.18
C TYR A 12 -3.75 -5.93 -0.19
N ALA A 13 -4.55 -5.20 0.58
CA ALA A 13 -6.00 -5.39 0.60
C ALA A 13 -6.64 -5.07 -0.77
N VAL A 14 -6.19 -4.00 -1.42
CA VAL A 14 -6.61 -3.65 -2.79
C VAL A 14 -6.20 -4.74 -3.77
N LEU A 15 -4.93 -5.17 -3.73
CA LEU A 15 -4.41 -6.23 -4.59
C LEU A 15 -5.21 -7.53 -4.43
N SER A 16 -5.47 -7.96 -3.19
CA SER A 16 -6.22 -9.19 -2.90
C SER A 16 -7.65 -9.11 -3.47
N ARG A 17 -8.28 -7.95 -3.39
CA ARG A 17 -9.64 -7.73 -3.90
C ARG A 17 -9.71 -7.78 -5.43
N ILE A 18 -8.70 -7.25 -6.12
CA ILE A 18 -8.67 -7.26 -7.60
C ILE A 18 -8.11 -8.58 -8.16
N ALA A 19 -7.16 -9.23 -7.48
CA ALA A 19 -6.58 -10.50 -7.87
C ALA A 19 -7.63 -11.62 -7.86
N GLY A 20 -8.57 -11.59 -6.92
CA GLY A 20 -9.72 -12.51 -6.87
C GLY A 20 -10.68 -12.41 -8.06
N ARG A 21 -10.54 -11.40 -8.93
CA ARG A 21 -11.39 -11.22 -10.13
C ARG A 21 -10.88 -11.99 -11.37
N GLY A 22 -9.98 -12.95 -11.17
CA GLY A 22 -9.50 -13.87 -12.21
C GLY A 22 -8.43 -13.31 -13.13
N LYS A 23 -8.00 -12.05 -12.93
CA LYS A 23 -6.90 -11.42 -13.67
C LYS A 23 -5.70 -11.28 -12.72
N PRO A 24 -4.64 -12.09 -12.89
CA PRO A 24 -3.43 -11.94 -12.08
C PRO A 24 -2.80 -10.58 -12.37
N HIS A 25 -2.71 -9.75 -11.34
CA HIS A 25 -2.00 -8.46 -11.38
C HIS A 25 -0.64 -8.62 -10.72
N ALA A 26 0.36 -7.88 -11.20
CA ALA A 26 1.63 -7.80 -10.50
C ALA A 26 1.40 -7.22 -9.10
N GLY A 27 1.76 -7.96 -8.06
CA GLY A 27 1.57 -7.52 -6.68
C GLY A 27 2.56 -6.46 -6.24
N LEU A 28 3.77 -6.48 -6.82
CA LEU A 28 4.87 -5.60 -6.45
C LEU A 28 4.55 -4.09 -6.61
N PRO A 29 3.91 -3.63 -7.71
CA PRO A 29 3.47 -2.25 -7.85
C PRO A 29 2.47 -1.82 -6.76
N PHE A 30 1.47 -2.64 -6.44
CA PHE A 30 0.45 -2.28 -5.43
C PHE A 30 1.05 -2.19 -4.03
N LEU A 31 1.93 -3.14 -3.69
CA LEU A 31 2.55 -3.20 -2.38
C LEU A 31 3.54 -2.06 -2.16
N ASN A 32 4.42 -1.80 -3.15
CA ASN A 32 5.39 -0.70 -3.08
C ASN A 32 4.72 0.67 -3.16
N SER A 33 3.71 0.86 -4.01
CA SER A 33 2.99 2.14 -4.08
C SER A 33 2.26 2.43 -2.77
N GLY A 34 1.64 1.42 -2.15
CA GLY A 34 1.04 1.54 -0.83
C GLY A 34 2.07 1.91 0.25
N ALA A 35 3.24 1.26 0.23
CA ALA A 35 4.34 1.56 1.16
C ALA A 35 4.84 3.01 1.02
N ILE A 36 5.06 3.48 -0.21
CA ILE A 36 5.55 4.84 -0.50
C ILE A 36 4.52 5.88 -0.06
N ILE A 37 3.25 5.71 -0.45
CA ILE A 37 2.16 6.62 -0.04
C ILE A 37 2.03 6.65 1.48
N GLY A 38 2.02 5.49 2.13
CA GLY A 38 1.95 5.39 3.59
C GLY A 38 3.15 6.01 4.31
N PHE A 39 4.34 5.91 3.73
CA PHE A 39 5.53 6.59 4.23
C PHE A 39 5.38 8.11 4.13
N VAL A 40 5.01 8.63 2.96
CA VAL A 40 4.85 10.08 2.72
C VAL A 40 3.77 10.67 3.63
N VAL A 41 2.60 10.01 3.73
CA VAL A 41 1.51 10.44 4.61
C VAL A 41 1.92 10.36 6.07
N GLY A 42 2.57 9.27 6.49
CA GLY A 42 3.06 9.12 7.86
C GLY A 42 4.16 10.13 8.22
N TYR A 43 4.99 10.53 7.26
CA TYR A 43 6.00 11.57 7.43
C TYR A 43 5.35 12.95 7.57
N LEU A 44 4.40 13.29 6.69
CA LEU A 44 3.63 14.53 6.76
C LEU A 44 2.87 14.67 8.08
N LEU A 45 2.22 13.60 8.55
CA LEU A 45 1.50 13.60 9.83
C LEU A 45 2.40 13.69 11.07
N MET A 46 3.68 13.32 10.95
CA MET A 46 4.61 13.41 12.07
C MET A 46 5.33 14.76 12.11
N ILE A 47 5.46 15.43 10.97
CA ILE A 47 6.21 16.68 10.84
C ILE A 47 5.33 17.94 10.95
N VAL A 48 4.01 17.78 10.77
CA VAL A 48 2.96 18.77 11.08
C VAL A 48 2.53 18.60 12.53
#